data_AF-A5GL38-F1
#
_entry.id   AF-A5GL38-F1
#
_cell.length_a   1.000
_cell.length_b   1.000
_cell.length_c   1.000
_cell.angle_alpha   90.00
_cell.angle_beta   90.00
_cell.angle_gamma   90.00
#
_symmetry.space_group_name_H-M   'P 1'
#
loop_
_entity.id
_entity.type
_entity.pdbx_description
1 polymer ?
#
loop_
_entity_poly.entity_id
_entity_poly.type
_entity_poly.pdbx_seq_one_letter_code
_entity_poly.pdbx_strand_id
1 'polypeptide(L)'
;MAYSASITVANSSNSARSRILICGYYGEHNLGDDALLSVLLNQLQGRWTPVITARDRRAVHSMAPSVETVDRRSLIAVLKEVRHVDAVILGGGSLLQDSTSTRSLIYYVLLMWRAKILQKPVFLWAQGLGPLKRRTSRLLVARTLKTVTSASWRDPASLQQAENWSLDIPMAIGPDPVWSHTAPDWKSGHSLILCWRPTPLLSNKGWEQLVNALAQFSEKHDFNVVWLAFHGQQDADLFTHLCEEALVPEELERRSTVVCANSIAQVQKLFSESTMVIAMRLHALILAAVGGVPTSALSYDPKVSAAAELAGLTCCELSDQLSEQLLIDQWTGAMKSPLQKQQIDTLAIDATIHSKNLNQQLQTLLAD
;
A
#
# COMPACT_ATOMS: atom_id res chain seq x y z
N MET A 1 -1.66 -16.64 -22.97
CA MET A 1 -1.23 -17.75 -22.09
C MET A 1 -1.18 -17.21 -20.68
N ALA A 2 -2.00 -17.77 -19.78
CA ALA A 2 -2.21 -17.24 -18.44
C ALA A 2 -1.02 -17.57 -17.53
N TYR A 3 -0.32 -16.54 -17.05
CA TYR A 3 0.61 -16.68 -15.93
C TYR A 3 -0.17 -16.45 -14.62
N SER A 4 -0.74 -17.51 -14.04
CA SER A 4 -1.05 -17.50 -12.61
C SER A 4 0.19 -18.00 -11.87
N ALA A 5 0.90 -17.10 -11.20
CA ALA A 5 1.91 -17.49 -10.24
C ALA A 5 1.21 -18.16 -9.06
N SER A 6 1.06 -19.48 -9.14
CA SER A 6 0.53 -20.29 -8.05
C SER A 6 1.54 -20.26 -6.91
N ILE A 7 1.17 -19.65 -5.78
CA ILE A 7 1.97 -19.65 -4.55
C ILE A 7 2.10 -21.11 -4.11
N THR A 8 3.20 -21.73 -4.49
CA THR A 8 3.46 -23.13 -4.18
C THR A 8 4.23 -23.17 -2.87
N VAL A 9 3.50 -23.20 -1.76
CA VAL A 9 4.10 -23.59 -0.48
C VAL A 9 4.41 -25.08 -0.59
N ALA A 10 5.69 -25.40 -0.86
CA ALA A 10 6.15 -26.76 -1.09
C ALA A 10 5.71 -27.70 0.04
N ASN A 11 4.96 -28.75 -0.28
CA ASN A 11 4.59 -29.83 0.61
C ASN A 11 5.65 -30.93 0.56
N SER A 12 6.50 -31.04 1.59
CA SER A 12 7.19 -32.27 1.93
C SER A 12 7.59 -32.33 3.42
N SER A 13 7.23 -33.46 4.03
CA SER A 13 7.70 -34.11 5.28
C SER A 13 7.83 -33.31 6.61
N ASN A 14 7.32 -33.96 7.65
CA ASN A 14 7.02 -33.55 9.02
C ASN A 14 8.23 -33.21 9.94
N SER A 15 9.08 -32.25 9.56
CA SER A 15 9.90 -31.49 10.53
C SER A 15 9.11 -30.26 10.96
N ALA A 16 8.87 -30.06 12.26
CA ALA A 16 8.04 -28.98 12.80
C ALA A 16 8.38 -27.63 12.15
N ARG A 17 7.46 -27.08 11.34
CA ARG A 17 7.64 -25.76 10.71
C ARG A 17 7.42 -24.69 11.77
N SER A 18 8.37 -23.77 11.91
CA SER A 18 8.24 -22.63 12.80
C SER A 18 7.11 -21.71 12.33
N ARG A 19 6.31 -21.19 13.27
CA ARG A 19 5.12 -20.37 12.99
C ARG A 19 5.44 -18.89 13.13
N ILE A 20 4.91 -18.05 12.24
CA ILE A 20 5.02 -16.59 12.37
C ILE A 20 3.64 -15.94 12.30
N LEU A 21 3.41 -14.94 13.15
CA LEU A 21 2.21 -14.12 13.08
C LEU A 21 2.50 -12.84 12.28
N ILE A 22 1.82 -12.65 11.15
CA ILE A 22 1.89 -11.45 10.33
C ILE A 22 0.68 -10.56 10.65
N CYS A 23 0.97 -9.38 11.21
CA CYS A 23 -0.02 -8.39 11.62
C CYS A 23 -0.05 -7.21 10.65
N GLY A 24 -1.23 -6.86 10.15
CA GLY A 24 -1.42 -5.73 9.25
C GLY A 24 -2.90 -5.47 8.95
N TYR A 25 -3.20 -4.44 8.16
CA TYR A 25 -4.58 -4.03 7.83
C TYR A 25 -5.19 -4.88 6.69
N TYR A 26 -5.12 -6.20 6.81
CA TYR A 26 -5.48 -7.14 5.74
C TYR A 26 -6.94 -7.60 5.80
N GLY A 27 -7.50 -7.94 4.63
CA GLY A 27 -8.90 -8.35 4.50
C GLY A 27 -9.88 -7.19 4.76
N GLU A 28 -9.43 -5.95 4.54
CA GLU A 28 -10.22 -4.73 4.69
C GLU A 28 -10.74 -4.19 3.35
N HIS A 29 -10.53 -4.97 2.26
CA HIS A 29 -10.77 -4.57 0.87
C HIS A 29 -10.02 -3.27 0.50
N ASN A 30 -8.81 -3.15 1.04
CA ASN A 30 -7.83 -2.15 0.66
C ASN A 30 -6.73 -2.84 -0.14
N LEU A 31 -6.77 -2.69 -1.46
CA LEU A 31 -5.82 -3.33 -2.35
C LEU A 31 -4.38 -2.89 -2.04
N GLY A 32 -4.18 -1.73 -1.41
CA GLY A 32 -2.85 -1.29 -1.01
C GLY A 32 -2.17 -2.20 0.01
N ASP A 33 -2.91 -2.59 1.05
CA ASP A 33 -2.39 -3.47 2.09
C ASP A 33 -2.30 -4.92 1.59
N ASP A 34 -3.19 -5.30 0.66
CA ASP A 34 -3.11 -6.59 -0.02
C ASP A 34 -1.85 -6.68 -0.91
N ALA A 35 -1.47 -5.61 -1.61
CA ALA A 35 -0.21 -5.57 -2.36
C ALA A 35 1.02 -5.73 -1.43
N LEU A 36 1.02 -5.06 -0.28
CA LEU A 36 2.06 -5.21 0.74
C LEU A 36 2.16 -6.65 1.26
N LEU A 37 1.02 -7.29 1.53
CA LEU A 37 0.97 -8.67 1.98
C LEU A 37 1.50 -9.64 0.91
N SER A 38 1.11 -9.43 -0.35
CA SER A 38 1.59 -10.21 -1.51
C SER A 38 3.13 -10.17 -1.59
N VAL A 39 3.73 -8.98 -1.51
CA VAL A 39 5.20 -8.84 -1.53
C VAL A 39 5.85 -9.55 -0.34
N LEU A 40 5.34 -9.33 0.86
CA LEU A 40 5.89 -9.96 2.07
C LEU A 40 5.86 -11.48 1.99
N LEU A 41 4.74 -12.07 1.56
CA LEU A 41 4.60 -13.53 1.45
C LEU A 41 5.48 -14.11 0.35
N ASN A 42 5.57 -13.45 -0.81
CA ASN A 42 6.38 -13.93 -1.93
C ASN A 42 7.89 -13.85 -1.67
N GLN A 43 8.32 -12.92 -0.81
CA GLN A 43 9.74 -12.70 -0.51
C GLN A 43 10.19 -13.30 0.83
N LEU A 44 9.27 -13.88 1.62
CA LEU A 44 9.60 -14.58 2.84
C LEU A 44 10.33 -15.89 2.52
N GLN A 45 11.53 -16.06 3.09
CA GLN A 45 12.38 -17.22 2.88
C GLN A 45 12.39 -18.13 4.11
N GLY A 46 12.68 -19.41 3.88
CA GLY A 46 12.76 -20.42 4.95
C GLY A 46 11.46 -21.19 5.15
N ARG A 47 11.45 -22.09 6.13
CA ARG A 47 10.32 -23.00 6.40
C ARG A 47 9.37 -22.43 7.45
N TRP A 48 8.87 -21.22 7.21
CA TRP A 48 7.90 -20.58 8.10
C TRP A 48 6.46 -20.89 7.67
N THR A 49 5.59 -21.10 8.66
CA THR A 49 4.14 -21.20 8.46
C THR A 49 3.49 -19.88 8.88
N PRO A 50 3.03 -19.04 7.94
CA PRO A 50 2.43 -17.76 8.27
C PRO A 50 1.00 -17.92 8.78
N VAL A 51 0.70 -17.21 9.87
CA VAL A 51 -0.64 -16.93 10.38
C VAL A 51 -0.89 -15.44 10.18
N ILE A 52 -1.98 -15.06 9.51
CA ILE A 52 -2.21 -13.66 9.10
C ILE A 52 -3.41 -13.08 9.86
N THR A 53 -3.26 -11.88 10.43
CA THR A 53 -4.41 -11.15 10.97
C THR A 53 -5.28 -10.63 9.83
N ALA A 54 -6.53 -11.05 9.75
CA ALA A 54 -7.45 -10.68 8.66
C ALA A 54 -8.82 -10.25 9.20
N ARG A 55 -9.45 -9.23 8.59
CA ARG A 55 -10.87 -8.92 8.84
C ARG A 55 -11.76 -9.86 8.02
N ASP A 56 -11.61 -9.84 6.71
CA ASP A 56 -12.20 -10.85 5.82
C ASP A 56 -11.17 -11.93 5.47
N ARG A 57 -11.41 -13.15 5.96
CA ARG A 57 -10.55 -14.31 5.69
C ARG A 57 -10.58 -14.71 4.22
N ARG A 58 -11.72 -14.54 3.54
CA ARG A 58 -11.86 -14.93 2.13
C ARG A 58 -10.98 -14.06 1.23
N ALA A 59 -10.91 -12.76 1.52
CA ALA A 59 -10.02 -11.84 0.83
C ALA A 59 -8.55 -12.31 0.92
N VAL A 60 -8.06 -12.64 2.12
CA VAL A 60 -6.68 -13.15 2.30
C VAL A 60 -6.47 -14.51 1.63
N HIS A 61 -7.41 -15.45 1.76
CA HIS A 61 -7.31 -16.77 1.10
C HIS A 61 -7.35 -16.69 -0.43
N SER A 62 -7.99 -15.67 -1.00
CA SER A 62 -7.97 -15.46 -2.46
C SER A 62 -6.56 -15.20 -2.99
N MET A 63 -5.70 -14.59 -2.16
CA MET A 63 -4.30 -14.32 -2.49
C MET A 63 -3.40 -15.47 -2.08
N ALA A 64 -3.65 -16.05 -0.90
CA ALA A 64 -2.83 -17.11 -0.33
C ALA A 64 -3.73 -18.22 0.25
N PRO A 65 -4.17 -19.20 -0.58
CA PRO A 65 -5.19 -20.17 -0.18
C PRO A 65 -4.83 -21.03 1.04
N SER A 66 -3.54 -21.32 1.23
CA SER A 66 -3.05 -22.25 2.26
C SER A 66 -2.69 -21.60 3.60
N VAL A 67 -2.85 -20.29 3.77
CA VAL A 67 -2.40 -19.59 5.00
C VAL A 67 -3.44 -19.65 6.10
N GLU A 68 -2.99 -19.80 7.35
CA GLU A 68 -3.89 -19.67 8.49
C GLU A 68 -4.25 -18.20 8.71
N THR A 69 -5.47 -17.92 9.17
CA THR A 69 -5.92 -16.56 9.48
C THR A 69 -6.51 -16.45 10.87
N VAL A 70 -6.23 -15.34 11.55
CA VAL A 70 -6.85 -14.96 12.83
C VAL A 70 -7.66 -13.69 12.65
N ASP A 71 -8.85 -13.63 13.26
CA ASP A 71 -9.71 -12.45 13.17
C ASP A 71 -9.06 -11.24 13.86
N ARG A 72 -8.69 -10.24 13.06
CA ARG A 72 -8.03 -9.03 13.56
C ARG A 72 -8.92 -8.16 14.45
N ARG A 73 -10.25 -8.26 14.33
CA ARG A 73 -11.18 -7.50 15.18
C ARG A 73 -11.23 -8.04 16.60
N SER A 74 -10.81 -9.29 16.80
CA SER A 74 -10.71 -9.93 18.11
C SER A 74 -9.31 -9.77 18.67
N LEU A 75 -9.06 -8.67 19.38
CA LEU A 75 -7.78 -8.45 20.09
C LEU A 75 -7.42 -9.64 20.99
N ILE A 76 -8.40 -10.26 21.65
CA ILE A 76 -8.19 -11.44 22.50
C ILE A 76 -7.70 -12.64 21.68
N ALA A 77 -8.29 -12.90 20.50
CA ALA A 77 -7.86 -13.99 19.64
C ALA A 77 -6.42 -13.77 19.16
N VAL A 78 -6.09 -12.55 18.72
CA VAL A 78 -4.73 -12.23 18.25
C VAL A 78 -3.72 -12.33 19.40
N LEU A 79 -4.03 -11.80 20.59
CA LEU A 79 -3.15 -11.94 21.76
C LEU A 79 -2.97 -13.39 22.23
N LYS A 80 -3.95 -14.27 21.99
CA LYS A 80 -3.82 -15.72 22.18
C LYS A 80 -2.89 -16.31 21.13
N GLU A 81 -3.05 -15.95 19.87
CA GLU A 81 -2.23 -16.45 18.77
C GLU A 81 -0.75 -16.10 18.95
N VAL A 82 -0.41 -14.93 19.52
CA VAL A 82 0.98 -14.56 19.86
C VAL A 82 1.68 -15.62 20.75
N ARG A 83 0.94 -16.41 21.55
CA ARG A 83 1.52 -17.52 22.34
C ARG A 83 1.93 -18.73 21.49
N HIS A 84 1.30 -18.92 20.33
CA HIS A 84 1.42 -20.11 19.49
C HIS A 84 2.33 -19.91 18.28
N VAL A 85 3.00 -18.76 18.20
CA VAL A 85 3.97 -18.43 17.15
C VAL A 85 5.36 -18.24 17.73
N ASP A 86 6.36 -18.35 16.87
CA ASP A 86 7.77 -18.19 17.20
C ASP A 86 8.25 -16.75 16.99
N ALA A 87 7.63 -16.02 16.07
CA ALA A 87 7.91 -14.60 15.83
C ALA A 87 6.64 -13.82 15.43
N VAL A 88 6.68 -12.50 15.62
CA VAL A 88 5.63 -11.57 15.18
C VAL A 88 6.21 -10.57 14.18
N ILE A 89 5.54 -10.39 13.05
CA ILE A 89 5.90 -9.41 12.01
C ILE A 89 4.77 -8.38 11.94
N LEU A 90 5.10 -7.10 12.11
CA LEU A 90 4.22 -6.00 11.76
C LEU A 90 4.48 -5.63 10.30
N GLY A 91 3.62 -6.10 9.41
CA GLY A 91 3.71 -5.87 7.96
C GLY A 91 3.47 -4.41 7.60
N GLY A 92 3.90 -4.00 6.40
CA GLY A 92 4.16 -2.61 6.03
C GLY A 92 2.96 -1.68 6.07
N GLY A 93 3.19 -0.42 5.66
CA GLY A 93 2.20 0.64 5.77
C GLY A 93 2.45 1.52 7.00
N SER A 94 1.44 2.26 7.42
CA SER A 94 1.52 3.17 8.58
C SER A 94 0.70 2.63 9.75
N LEU A 95 1.10 1.49 10.32
CA LEU A 95 0.37 0.86 11.43
C LEU A 95 0.50 1.66 12.73
N LEU A 96 1.65 2.34 12.91
CA LEU A 96 1.98 3.13 14.10
C LEU A 96 1.72 4.62 13.88
N GLN A 97 0.45 5.01 13.86
CA GLN A 97 0.00 6.41 13.71
C GLN A 97 -1.20 6.73 14.60
N ASP A 98 -1.47 8.01 14.85
CA ASP A 98 -2.63 8.46 15.64
C ASP A 98 -3.58 9.43 14.92
N SER A 99 -3.41 9.61 13.61
CA SER A 99 -4.28 10.45 12.76
C SER A 99 -5.61 9.79 12.41
N THR A 100 -5.60 8.50 12.08
CA THR A 100 -6.79 7.74 11.66
C THR A 100 -7.50 7.11 12.83
N SER A 101 -6.75 6.50 13.76
CA SER A 101 -7.32 5.85 14.94
C SER A 101 -6.28 5.58 16.02
N THR A 102 -6.46 6.23 17.18
CA THR A 102 -5.66 5.91 18.38
C THR A 102 -5.93 4.50 18.90
N ARG A 103 -7.11 3.94 18.63
CA ARG A 103 -7.44 2.55 18.99
C ARG A 103 -6.59 1.57 18.19
N SER A 104 -6.36 1.84 16.91
CA SER A 104 -5.47 1.03 16.06
C SER A 104 -4.03 1.09 16.57
N LEU A 105 -3.56 2.27 16.96
CA LEU A 105 -2.23 2.41 17.57
C LEU A 105 -2.09 1.55 18.83
N ILE A 106 -3.05 1.68 19.76
CA ILE A 106 -3.05 0.91 21.01
C ILE A 106 -3.10 -0.59 20.71
N TYR A 107 -3.91 -1.01 19.74
CA TYR A 107 -3.99 -2.41 19.30
C TYR A 107 -2.59 -2.97 18.96
N TYR A 108 -1.83 -2.33 18.06
CA TYR A 108 -0.51 -2.83 17.67
C TYR A 108 0.52 -2.74 18.80
N VAL A 109 0.46 -1.70 19.64
CA VAL A 109 1.30 -1.59 20.83
C VAL A 109 1.07 -2.77 21.78
N LEU A 110 -0.19 -3.14 22.04
CA LEU A 110 -0.51 -4.28 22.91
C LEU A 110 0.01 -5.61 22.34
N LEU A 111 -0.02 -5.79 21.02
CA LEU A 111 0.55 -6.99 20.39
C LEU A 111 2.07 -7.06 20.60
N MET A 112 2.79 -5.95 20.38
CA MET A 112 4.24 -5.90 20.58
C MET A 112 4.64 -6.17 22.03
N TRP A 113 3.94 -5.56 23.00
CA TRP A 113 4.19 -5.82 24.41
C TRP A 113 3.84 -7.26 24.81
N ARG A 114 2.78 -7.83 24.23
CA ARG A 114 2.43 -9.23 24.46
C ARG A 114 3.52 -10.17 23.98
N ALA A 115 4.05 -9.92 22.78
CA ALA A 115 5.18 -10.66 22.23
C ALA A 115 6.41 -10.53 23.14
N LYS A 116 6.73 -9.31 23.58
CA LYS A 116 7.85 -9.05 24.50
C LYS A 116 7.73 -9.81 25.83
N ILE A 117 6.55 -9.82 26.46
CA ILE A 117 6.28 -10.56 27.71
C ILE A 117 6.52 -12.06 27.52
N LEU A 118 6.18 -12.58 26.35
CA LEU A 118 6.37 -13.99 25.98
C LEU A 118 7.74 -14.26 25.35
N GLN A 119 8.65 -13.28 25.37
CA GLN A 119 9.98 -13.36 24.77
C GLN A 119 9.96 -13.73 23.28
N LYS A 120 8.89 -13.35 22.56
CA LYS A 120 8.78 -13.55 21.12
C LYS A 120 9.43 -12.37 20.39
N PRO A 121 10.35 -12.62 19.44
CA PRO A 121 10.94 -11.58 18.60
C PRO A 121 9.86 -10.87 17.77
N VAL A 122 10.06 -9.56 17.61
CA VAL A 122 9.13 -8.68 16.89
C VAL A 122 9.88 -7.96 15.78
N PHE A 123 9.37 -8.05 14.57
CA PHE A 123 9.95 -7.43 13.39
C PHE A 123 9.01 -6.37 12.81
N LEU A 124 9.51 -5.17 12.56
CA LEU A 124 8.77 -4.16 11.80
C LEU A 124 9.25 -4.25 10.34
N TRP A 125 8.37 -4.61 9.42
CA TRP A 125 8.71 -4.73 8.01
C TRP A 125 8.10 -3.56 7.24
N ALA A 126 8.98 -2.73 6.67
CA ALA A 126 8.65 -1.59 5.80
C ALA A 126 7.60 -0.64 6.37
N GLN A 127 7.74 -0.27 7.64
CA GLN A 127 6.80 0.63 8.31
C GLN A 127 7.07 2.09 7.94
N GLY A 128 5.99 2.86 7.85
CA GLY A 128 6.00 4.31 8.03
C GLY A 128 5.65 4.65 9.48
N LEU A 129 6.44 5.51 10.10
CA LEU A 129 6.29 5.94 11.48
C LEU A 129 5.49 7.24 11.54
N GLY A 130 4.23 7.12 11.93
CA GLY A 130 3.33 8.25 12.10
C GLY A 130 2.42 8.56 10.90
N PRO A 131 1.78 9.75 10.93
CA PRO A 131 2.00 10.85 11.88
C PRO A 131 1.58 10.51 13.32
N LEU A 132 2.36 10.98 14.30
CA LEU A 132 2.11 10.86 15.74
C LEU A 132 1.92 12.26 16.35
N LYS A 133 0.71 12.81 16.25
CA LYS A 133 0.37 14.18 16.67
C LYS A 133 0.40 14.35 18.19
N ARG A 134 -0.02 13.33 18.96
CA ARG A 134 -0.10 13.41 20.42
C ARG A 134 1.24 13.07 21.08
N ARG A 135 1.62 13.83 22.10
CA ARG A 135 2.83 13.58 22.92
C ARG A 135 2.82 12.20 23.57
N THR A 136 1.65 11.76 24.05
CA THR A 136 1.47 10.44 24.67
C THR A 136 1.65 9.30 23.67
N SER A 137 1.07 9.42 22.47
CA SER A 137 1.30 8.46 21.37
C SER A 137 2.78 8.34 21.04
N ARG A 138 3.49 9.47 20.88
CA ARG A 138 4.94 9.48 20.60
C ARG A 138 5.73 8.76 21.67
N LEU A 139 5.50 9.09 22.95
CA LEU A 139 6.22 8.48 24.05
C LEU A 139 5.94 6.97 24.16
N LEU A 140 4.69 6.56 23.96
CA LEU A 140 4.29 5.15 23.98
C LEU A 140 4.97 4.36 22.86
N VAL A 141 4.94 4.88 21.64
CA VAL A 141 5.59 4.24 20.48
C VAL A 141 7.09 4.20 20.67
N ALA A 142 7.73 5.31 21.05
CA ALA A 142 9.17 5.38 21.27
C ALA A 142 9.65 4.32 22.30
N ARG A 143 8.91 4.13 23.39
CA ARG A 143 9.21 3.08 24.39
C ARG A 143 8.99 1.68 23.83
N THR A 144 7.93 1.49 23.07
CA THR A 144 7.58 0.16 22.53
C THR A 144 8.58 -0.28 21.47
N LEU A 145 9.04 0.62 20.61
CA LEU A 145 10.01 0.32 19.56
C LEU A 145 11.37 -0.13 20.11
N LYS A 146 11.76 0.29 21.32
CA LYS A 146 12.97 -0.22 21.99
C LYS A 146 12.90 -1.71 22.37
N THR A 147 11.72 -2.33 22.23
CA THR A 147 11.51 -3.75 22.59
C THR A 147 11.52 -4.68 21.40
N VAL A 148 11.54 -4.16 20.18
CA VAL A 148 11.50 -4.95 18.93
C VAL A 148 12.89 -5.48 18.58
N THR A 149 12.93 -6.51 17.75
CA THR A 149 14.17 -7.20 17.36
C THR A 149 14.86 -6.51 16.19
N SER A 150 14.10 -6.09 15.17
CA SER A 150 14.60 -5.24 14.09
C SER A 150 13.49 -4.42 13.47
N ALA A 151 13.88 -3.39 12.71
CA ALA A 151 12.95 -2.57 11.95
C ALA A 151 13.46 -2.26 10.54
N SER A 152 12.56 -2.20 9.58
CA SER A 152 12.82 -1.56 8.30
C SER A 152 11.81 -0.46 8.01
N TRP A 153 12.31 0.67 7.52
CA TRP A 153 11.55 1.90 7.31
C TRP A 153 11.41 2.19 5.81
N ARG A 154 10.21 2.55 5.36
CA ARG A 154 9.94 2.80 3.94
C ARG A 154 10.19 4.24 3.48
N ASP A 155 10.45 5.15 4.41
CA ASP A 155 10.63 6.57 4.14
C ASP A 155 11.70 7.19 5.07
N PRO A 156 12.45 8.20 4.60
CA PRO A 156 13.50 8.85 5.38
C PRO A 156 13.01 9.51 6.67
N ALA A 157 11.80 10.08 6.67
CA ALA A 157 11.24 10.74 7.84
C ALA A 157 11.04 9.76 9.01
N SER A 158 10.64 8.53 8.70
CA SER A 158 10.48 7.45 9.68
C SER A 158 11.80 7.01 10.30
N LEU A 159 12.85 6.83 9.47
CA LEU A 159 14.20 6.51 9.97
C LEU A 159 14.74 7.65 10.84
N GLN A 160 14.64 8.89 10.39
CA GLN A 160 15.11 10.06 11.14
C GLN A 160 14.41 10.15 12.51
N GLN A 161 13.10 9.86 12.57
CA GLN A 161 12.39 9.83 13.85
C GLN A 161 12.86 8.67 14.75
N ALA A 162 13.16 7.50 14.20
CA ALA A 162 13.73 6.38 14.94
C ALA A 162 15.12 6.71 15.51
N GLU A 163 15.98 7.35 14.73
CA GLU A 163 17.31 7.84 15.15
C GLU A 163 17.19 8.89 16.26
N ASN A 164 16.26 9.84 16.13
CA ASN A 164 15.97 10.83 17.16
C ASN A 164 15.50 10.24 18.49
N TRP A 165 14.95 9.01 18.47
CA TRP A 165 14.58 8.27 19.69
C TRP A 165 15.69 7.37 20.22
N SER A 166 16.84 7.36 19.55
CA SER A 166 18.02 6.55 19.86
C SER A 166 17.63 5.08 20.02
N LEU A 167 16.94 4.54 19.01
CA LEU A 167 16.65 3.11 18.96
C LEU A 167 17.94 2.34 18.69
N ASP A 168 18.31 1.47 19.65
CA ASP A 168 19.48 0.60 19.58
C ASP A 168 19.07 -0.79 19.09
N ILE A 169 18.66 -0.85 17.81
CA ILE A 169 18.22 -2.07 17.13
C ILE A 169 18.76 -2.07 15.70
N PRO A 170 18.93 -3.24 15.06
CA PRO A 170 19.18 -3.31 13.62
C PRO A 170 18.06 -2.61 12.85
N MET A 171 18.44 -1.61 12.04
CA MET A 171 17.53 -0.85 11.20
C MET A 171 17.94 -0.91 9.73
N ALA A 172 16.97 -0.93 8.83
CA ALA A 172 17.16 -0.77 7.40
C ALA A 172 16.22 0.31 6.85
N ILE A 173 16.61 0.93 5.73
CA ILE A 173 15.77 1.87 4.99
C ILE A 173 15.74 1.48 3.51
N GLY A 174 14.59 1.64 2.90
CA GLY A 174 14.37 1.40 1.47
C GLY A 174 13.07 2.10 1.02
N PRO A 175 12.80 2.14 -0.28
CA PRO A 175 11.52 2.61 -0.79
C PRO A 175 10.42 1.58 -0.47
N ASP A 176 9.15 2.00 -0.60
CA ASP A 176 8.01 1.12 -0.30
C ASP A 176 8.09 -0.25 -1.00
N PRO A 177 7.89 -1.38 -0.30
CA PRO A 177 8.15 -2.71 -0.85
C PRO A 177 7.27 -3.05 -2.05
N VAL A 178 6.15 -2.35 -2.27
CA VAL A 178 5.30 -2.54 -3.47
C VAL A 178 6.04 -2.21 -4.76
N TRP A 179 7.13 -1.41 -4.73
CA TRP A 179 8.01 -1.23 -5.88
C TRP A 179 8.61 -2.54 -6.42
N SER A 180 8.77 -3.55 -5.56
CA SER A 180 9.27 -4.88 -5.94
C SER A 180 8.17 -5.88 -6.35
N HIS A 181 6.92 -5.42 -6.49
CA HIS A 181 5.82 -6.25 -6.97
C HIS A 181 6.00 -6.56 -8.47
N THR A 182 5.58 -7.74 -8.93
CA THR A 182 5.60 -8.06 -10.36
C THR A 182 4.39 -7.44 -11.07
N ALA A 183 4.55 -6.90 -12.27
CA ALA A 183 3.44 -6.39 -13.07
C ALA A 183 3.52 -6.93 -14.52
N PRO A 184 2.38 -7.11 -15.20
CA PRO A 184 2.37 -7.37 -16.63
C PRO A 184 2.91 -6.16 -17.39
N ASP A 185 3.54 -6.41 -18.54
CA ASP A 185 3.98 -5.33 -19.44
C ASP A 185 2.79 -4.48 -19.89
N TRP A 186 2.98 -3.15 -19.89
CA TRP A 186 2.04 -2.20 -20.44
C TRP A 186 1.87 -2.39 -21.96
N LYS A 187 0.62 -2.54 -22.41
CA LYS A 187 0.24 -2.79 -23.81
C LYS A 187 -0.40 -1.58 -24.47
N SER A 188 -0.57 -0.48 -23.73
CA SER A 188 -1.42 0.65 -24.11
C SER A 188 -2.89 0.26 -24.24
N GLY A 189 -3.75 1.27 -24.35
CA GLY A 189 -5.20 1.12 -24.45
C GLY A 189 -5.88 2.45 -24.71
N HIS A 190 -7.20 2.50 -24.48
CA HIS A 190 -8.04 3.68 -24.78
C HIS A 190 -8.81 4.17 -23.54
N SER A 191 -8.35 3.81 -22.35
CA SER A 191 -8.99 4.16 -21.09
C SER A 191 -8.05 4.94 -20.18
N LEU A 192 -8.57 6.00 -19.58
CA LEU A 192 -7.97 6.67 -18.43
C LEU A 192 -8.47 5.98 -17.16
N ILE A 193 -7.55 5.57 -16.29
CA ILE A 193 -7.92 4.99 -15.00
C ILE A 193 -7.66 5.99 -13.88
N LEU A 194 -8.69 6.23 -13.07
CA LEU A 194 -8.65 7.13 -11.92
C LEU A 194 -8.66 6.30 -10.64
N CYS A 195 -7.62 6.44 -9.83
CA CYS A 195 -7.56 5.84 -8.49
C CYS A 195 -7.71 6.94 -7.44
N TRP A 196 -8.88 7.57 -7.45
CA TRP A 196 -9.20 8.74 -6.62
C TRP A 196 -9.91 8.33 -5.34
N ARG A 197 -9.89 9.23 -4.35
CA ARG A 197 -10.56 9.04 -3.07
C ARG A 197 -11.26 10.33 -2.63
N PRO A 198 -12.32 10.24 -1.82
CA PRO A 198 -12.83 11.39 -1.10
C PRO A 198 -11.73 12.02 -0.23
N THR A 199 -11.67 13.35 -0.24
CA THR A 199 -10.69 14.14 0.50
C THR A 199 -11.31 15.45 1.00
N PRO A 200 -10.99 15.90 2.23
CA PRO A 200 -11.44 17.20 2.75
C PRO A 200 -10.62 18.37 2.19
N LEU A 201 -9.59 18.11 1.38
CA LEU A 201 -8.74 19.14 0.77
C LEU A 201 -9.40 19.85 -0.42
N LEU A 202 -10.51 19.30 -0.91
CA LEU A 202 -11.27 19.82 -2.04
C LEU A 202 -12.70 20.09 -1.58
N SER A 203 -13.10 21.36 -1.65
CA SER A 203 -14.50 21.79 -1.67
C SER A 203 -15.17 21.40 -2.99
N ASN A 204 -16.48 21.64 -3.11
CA ASN A 204 -17.21 21.42 -4.37
C ASN A 204 -16.54 22.15 -5.55
N LYS A 205 -15.99 23.35 -5.33
CA LYS A 205 -15.24 24.09 -6.34
C LYS A 205 -13.95 23.38 -6.75
N GLY A 206 -13.20 22.84 -5.79
CA GLY A 206 -11.97 22.09 -6.07
C GLY A 206 -12.25 20.81 -6.87
N TRP A 207 -13.33 20.11 -6.52
CA TRP A 207 -13.81 18.95 -7.27
C TRP A 207 -14.28 19.31 -8.67
N GLU A 208 -15.06 20.38 -8.82
CA GLU A 208 -15.54 20.90 -10.11
C GLU A 208 -14.37 21.18 -11.06
N GLN A 209 -13.33 21.90 -10.59
CA GLN A 209 -12.11 22.13 -11.38
C GLN A 209 -11.44 20.82 -11.81
N LEU A 210 -11.36 19.84 -10.91
CA LEU A 210 -10.70 18.56 -11.20
C LEU A 210 -11.48 17.74 -12.25
N VAL A 211 -12.82 17.67 -12.14
CA VAL A 211 -13.66 16.93 -13.09
C VAL A 211 -13.84 17.66 -14.41
N ASN A 212 -13.83 19.00 -14.43
CA ASN A 212 -13.82 19.79 -15.67
C ASN A 212 -12.54 19.58 -16.46
N ALA A 213 -11.38 19.62 -15.78
CA ALA A 213 -10.10 19.30 -16.41
C ALA A 213 -10.11 17.89 -17.01
N LEU A 214 -10.64 16.92 -16.26
CA LEU A 214 -10.76 15.53 -16.71
C LEU A 214 -11.71 15.38 -17.90
N ALA A 215 -12.83 16.09 -17.90
CA ALA A 215 -13.77 16.12 -19.01
C ALA A 215 -13.09 16.63 -20.29
N GLN A 216 -12.45 17.80 -20.22
CA GLN A 216 -11.72 18.38 -21.36
C GLN A 216 -10.59 17.46 -21.86
N PHE A 217 -9.82 16.88 -20.93
CA PHE A 217 -8.72 15.99 -21.27
C PHE A 217 -9.20 14.69 -21.92
N SER A 218 -10.23 14.05 -21.35
CA SER A 218 -10.78 12.81 -21.89
C SER A 218 -11.51 13.01 -23.23
N GLU A 219 -12.21 14.13 -23.43
CA GLU A 219 -12.88 14.49 -24.68
C GLU A 219 -11.87 14.73 -25.81
N LYS A 220 -10.86 15.55 -25.55
CA LYS A 220 -9.80 15.88 -26.52
C LYS A 220 -9.11 14.65 -27.10
N HIS A 221 -9.03 13.57 -26.33
CA HIS A 221 -8.33 12.35 -26.68
C HIS A 221 -9.25 11.14 -26.90
N ASP A 222 -10.57 11.34 -26.84
CA ASP A 222 -11.59 10.30 -26.97
C ASP A 222 -11.39 9.08 -26.05
N PHE A 223 -11.05 9.34 -24.79
CA PHE A 223 -10.83 8.28 -23.80
C PHE A 223 -12.11 7.91 -23.05
N ASN A 224 -12.28 6.61 -22.78
CA ASN A 224 -13.18 6.13 -21.74
C ASN A 224 -12.54 6.37 -20.36
N VAL A 225 -13.35 6.71 -19.36
CA VAL A 225 -12.87 6.99 -18.00
C VAL A 225 -13.31 5.87 -17.06
N VAL A 226 -12.36 5.28 -16.35
CA VAL A 226 -12.61 4.22 -15.37
C VAL A 226 -12.29 4.73 -13.98
N TRP A 227 -13.32 4.88 -13.15
CA TRP A 227 -13.22 5.22 -11.73
C TRP A 227 -12.96 3.94 -10.95
N LEU A 228 -11.69 3.65 -10.70
CA LEU A 228 -11.25 2.43 -10.05
C LEU A 228 -11.20 2.62 -8.53
N ALA A 229 -12.11 1.96 -7.83
CA ALA A 229 -12.11 1.92 -6.38
C ALA A 229 -10.96 1.01 -5.89
N PHE A 230 -9.89 1.63 -5.40
CA PHE A 230 -8.74 0.91 -4.86
C PHE A 230 -8.97 0.45 -3.40
N HIS A 231 -9.86 1.16 -2.70
CA HIS A 231 -10.43 0.76 -1.43
C HIS A 231 -11.95 0.72 -1.53
N GLY A 232 -12.56 -0.48 -1.47
CA GLY A 232 -13.98 -0.66 -1.75
C GLY A 232 -14.93 0.23 -0.93
N GLN A 233 -14.73 0.33 0.39
CA GLN A 233 -15.60 1.15 1.26
C GLN A 233 -15.35 2.66 1.22
N GLN A 234 -14.23 3.12 0.66
CA GLN A 234 -13.88 4.55 0.68
C GLN A 234 -14.01 5.20 -0.69
N ASP A 235 -13.74 4.44 -1.76
CA ASP A 235 -13.57 5.00 -3.10
C ASP A 235 -14.78 4.71 -4.01
N ALA A 236 -15.53 3.65 -3.76
CA ALA A 236 -16.57 3.16 -4.67
C ALA A 236 -17.68 4.18 -4.93
N ASP A 237 -18.08 4.93 -3.89
CA ASP A 237 -19.21 5.86 -3.97
C ASP A 237 -18.79 7.26 -4.43
N LEU A 238 -17.48 7.52 -4.64
CA LEU A 238 -16.98 8.85 -4.96
C LEU A 238 -17.63 9.39 -6.24
N PHE A 239 -17.64 8.60 -7.32
CA PHE A 239 -18.18 9.06 -8.60
C PHE A 239 -19.67 9.36 -8.50
N THR A 240 -20.44 8.44 -7.90
CA THR A 240 -21.88 8.64 -7.66
C THR A 240 -22.15 9.89 -6.84
N HIS A 241 -21.39 10.13 -5.77
CA HIS A 241 -21.53 11.33 -4.96
C HIS A 241 -21.26 12.61 -5.75
N LEU A 242 -20.23 12.64 -6.61
CA LEU A 242 -19.94 13.80 -7.45
C LEU A 242 -21.05 14.07 -8.49
N CYS A 243 -21.69 13.02 -9.02
CA CYS A 243 -22.86 13.14 -9.88
C CYS A 243 -24.09 13.69 -9.13
N GLU A 244 -24.36 13.18 -7.93
CA GLU A 244 -25.48 13.64 -7.07
C GLU A 244 -25.35 15.12 -6.68
N GLU A 245 -24.12 15.58 -6.46
CA GLU A 245 -23.80 16.99 -6.21
C GLU A 245 -23.78 17.86 -7.49
N ALA A 246 -24.13 17.29 -8.64
CA ALA A 246 -24.15 17.95 -9.96
C ALA A 246 -22.80 18.58 -10.36
N LEU A 247 -21.69 17.97 -9.93
CA LEU A 247 -20.33 18.45 -10.22
C LEU A 247 -19.77 17.86 -11.52
N VAL A 248 -20.20 16.65 -11.90
CA VAL A 248 -19.69 15.94 -13.07
C VAL A 248 -20.38 16.44 -14.35
N PRO A 249 -19.64 16.92 -15.37
CA PRO A 249 -20.22 17.27 -16.66
C PRO A 249 -20.84 16.06 -17.37
N GLU A 250 -21.96 16.28 -18.07
CA GLU A 250 -22.75 15.21 -18.72
C GLU A 250 -21.91 14.35 -19.70
N GLU A 251 -21.00 14.97 -20.45
CA GLU A 251 -20.11 14.27 -21.38
C GLU A 251 -19.09 13.37 -20.68
N LEU A 252 -18.62 13.76 -19.49
CA LEU A 252 -17.74 12.94 -18.67
C LEU A 252 -18.52 11.78 -18.05
N GLU A 253 -19.76 12.02 -17.61
CA GLU A 253 -20.63 10.98 -17.08
C GLU A 253 -20.90 9.88 -18.12
N ARG A 254 -21.24 10.27 -19.36
CA ARG A 254 -21.50 9.33 -20.48
C ARG A 254 -20.35 8.36 -20.77
N ARG A 255 -19.10 8.80 -20.59
CA ARG A 255 -17.89 8.01 -20.87
C ARG A 255 -17.27 7.38 -19.62
N SER A 256 -17.92 7.53 -18.47
CA SER A 256 -17.42 7.08 -17.18
C SER A 256 -17.99 5.73 -16.76
N THR A 257 -17.16 4.87 -16.19
CA THR A 257 -17.56 3.60 -15.58
C THR A 257 -16.89 3.45 -14.21
N VAL A 258 -17.60 2.87 -13.24
CA VAL A 258 -17.05 2.58 -11.92
C VAL A 258 -16.67 1.10 -11.85
N VAL A 259 -15.45 0.82 -11.38
CA VAL A 259 -14.96 -0.55 -11.19
C VAL A 259 -14.48 -0.71 -9.75
N CYS A 260 -15.06 -1.69 -9.05
CA CYS A 260 -14.54 -2.17 -7.77
C CYS A 260 -13.66 -3.39 -8.00
N ALA A 261 -12.34 -3.21 -7.95
CA ALA A 261 -11.43 -4.33 -8.11
C ALA A 261 -11.38 -5.20 -6.84
N ASN A 262 -11.36 -6.51 -7.05
CA ASN A 262 -11.35 -7.50 -5.97
C ASN A 262 -9.97 -8.15 -5.78
N SER A 263 -8.99 -7.82 -6.62
CA SER A 263 -7.63 -8.35 -6.53
C SER A 263 -6.60 -7.44 -7.22
N ILE A 264 -5.33 -7.58 -6.81
CA ILE A 264 -4.20 -6.91 -7.45
C ILE A 264 -4.05 -7.33 -8.91
N ALA A 265 -4.24 -8.60 -9.23
CA ALA A 265 -4.16 -9.10 -10.60
C ALA A 265 -5.17 -8.41 -11.53
N GLN A 266 -6.40 -8.14 -11.05
CA GLN A 266 -7.40 -7.40 -11.80
C GLN A 266 -6.98 -5.94 -12.03
N VAL A 267 -6.49 -5.26 -10.99
CA VAL A 267 -5.97 -3.88 -11.10
C VAL A 267 -4.85 -3.80 -12.12
N GLN A 268 -3.86 -4.69 -12.01
CA GLN A 268 -2.71 -4.69 -12.91
C GLN A 268 -3.08 -5.00 -14.35
N LYS A 269 -4.08 -5.88 -14.57
CA LYS A 269 -4.63 -6.10 -15.90
C LYS A 269 -5.23 -4.82 -16.46
N LEU A 270 -6.10 -4.15 -15.70
CA LEU A 270 -6.70 -2.88 -16.10
C LEU A 270 -5.63 -1.83 -16.42
N PHE A 271 -4.63 -1.70 -15.55
CA PHE A 271 -3.50 -0.78 -15.76
C PHE A 271 -2.74 -1.10 -17.05
N SER A 272 -2.42 -2.38 -17.31
CA SER A 272 -1.68 -2.78 -18.51
C SER A 272 -2.40 -2.50 -19.82
N GLU A 273 -3.74 -2.45 -19.79
CA GLU A 273 -4.63 -2.21 -20.94
C GLU A 273 -5.17 -0.76 -20.94
N SER A 274 -4.58 0.13 -20.13
CA SER A 274 -4.98 1.54 -20.05
C SER A 274 -4.02 2.44 -20.83
N THR A 275 -4.49 3.64 -21.16
CA THR A 275 -3.62 4.69 -21.72
C THR A 275 -2.75 5.30 -20.63
N MET A 276 -3.35 5.60 -19.48
CA MET A 276 -2.71 6.31 -18.39
C MET A 276 -3.47 6.08 -17.08
N VAL A 277 -2.75 6.16 -15.95
CA VAL A 277 -3.32 6.17 -14.60
C VAL A 277 -3.14 7.54 -13.95
N ILE A 278 -4.22 8.11 -13.39
CA ILE A 278 -4.16 9.31 -12.53
C ILE A 278 -4.52 8.87 -11.10
N ALA A 279 -3.53 8.84 -10.22
CA ALA A 279 -3.66 8.22 -8.90
C ALA A 279 -3.57 9.23 -7.75
N MET A 280 -4.56 9.18 -6.85
CA MET A 280 -4.43 9.72 -5.49
C MET A 280 -3.87 8.66 -4.54
N ARG A 281 -4.24 7.39 -4.74
CA ARG A 281 -3.83 6.27 -3.88
C ARG A 281 -2.36 5.89 -4.13
N LEU A 282 -1.53 5.94 -3.09
CA LEU A 282 -0.09 5.61 -3.15
C LEU A 282 0.20 4.28 -3.86
N HIS A 283 -0.42 3.17 -3.42
CA HIS A 283 -0.11 1.88 -4.02
C HIS A 283 -0.67 1.71 -5.43
N ALA A 284 -1.70 2.48 -5.82
CA ALA A 284 -2.14 2.53 -7.20
C ALA A 284 -1.08 3.22 -8.08
N LEU A 285 -0.53 4.34 -7.60
CA LEU A 285 0.57 5.05 -8.25
C LEU A 285 1.78 4.13 -8.48
N ILE A 286 2.21 3.42 -7.43
CA ILE A 286 3.35 2.51 -7.50
C ILE A 286 3.08 1.36 -8.47
N LEU A 287 1.93 0.67 -8.35
CA LEU A 287 1.63 -0.48 -9.21
C LEU A 287 1.51 -0.08 -10.70
N ALA A 288 0.99 1.10 -11.00
CA ALA A 288 0.95 1.62 -12.37
C ALA A 288 2.36 1.91 -12.90
N ALA A 289 3.19 2.55 -12.09
CA ALA A 289 4.58 2.87 -12.46
C ALA A 289 5.44 1.61 -12.67
N VAL A 290 5.29 0.60 -11.79
CA VAL A 290 5.94 -0.70 -11.91
C VAL A 290 5.51 -1.44 -13.19
N GLY A 291 4.24 -1.29 -13.60
CA GLY A 291 3.76 -1.82 -14.89
C GLY A 291 4.26 -1.07 -16.12
N GLY A 292 4.97 0.05 -15.94
CA GLY A 292 5.44 0.90 -17.04
C GLY A 292 4.34 1.77 -17.66
N VAL A 293 3.19 1.92 -16.99
CA VAL A 293 2.05 2.69 -17.49
C VAL A 293 2.30 4.18 -17.31
N PRO A 294 2.04 5.06 -18.30
CA PRO A 294 2.04 6.50 -18.10
C PRO A 294 1.21 6.86 -16.88
N THR A 295 1.79 7.60 -15.94
CA THR A 295 1.20 7.80 -14.62
C THR A 295 1.37 9.24 -14.15
N SER A 296 0.33 9.81 -13.56
CA SER A 296 0.40 11.11 -12.89
C SER A 296 -0.23 11.04 -11.50
N ALA A 297 0.36 11.76 -10.55
CA ALA A 297 -0.06 11.77 -9.16
C ALA A 297 -0.92 13.00 -8.82
N LEU A 298 -1.92 12.76 -7.97
CA LEU A 298 -2.67 13.79 -7.26
C LEU A 298 -2.41 13.60 -5.76
N SER A 299 -1.48 14.37 -5.21
CA SER A 299 -1.03 14.20 -3.82
C SER A 299 -2.03 14.84 -2.85
N TYR A 300 -2.56 14.02 -1.94
CA TYR A 300 -3.36 14.46 -0.80
C TYR A 300 -2.62 14.24 0.54
N ASP A 301 -1.48 13.56 0.47
CA ASP A 301 -0.70 13.05 1.60
C ASP A 301 0.77 13.03 1.14
N PRO A 302 1.73 13.55 1.93
CA PRO A 302 3.14 13.68 1.53
C PRO A 302 3.79 12.40 1.00
N LYS A 303 3.28 11.21 1.37
CA LYS A 303 3.80 9.95 0.84
C LYS A 303 3.55 9.76 -0.66
N VAL A 304 2.49 10.38 -1.20
CA VAL A 304 2.13 10.28 -2.62
C VAL A 304 3.09 11.12 -3.44
N SER A 305 3.35 12.37 -3.05
CA SER A 305 4.34 13.20 -3.71
C SER A 305 5.76 12.68 -3.55
N ALA A 306 6.13 12.15 -2.37
CA ALA A 306 7.43 11.49 -2.19
C ALA A 306 7.62 10.30 -3.14
N ALA A 307 6.60 9.45 -3.32
CA ALA A 307 6.67 8.33 -4.25
C ALA A 307 6.70 8.78 -5.72
N ALA A 308 5.96 9.85 -6.07
CA ALA A 308 6.00 10.43 -7.39
C ALA A 308 7.40 11.00 -7.70
N GLU A 309 8.01 11.72 -6.77
CA GLU A 309 9.37 12.26 -6.89
C GLU A 309 10.41 11.14 -7.06
N LEU A 310 10.35 10.10 -6.22
CA LEU A 310 11.25 8.94 -6.31
C LEU A 310 11.21 8.26 -7.69
N ALA A 311 10.06 8.26 -8.35
CA ALA A 311 9.84 7.64 -9.65
C ALA A 311 9.87 8.63 -10.83
N GLY A 312 10.17 9.90 -10.60
CA GLY A 312 10.20 10.93 -11.65
C GLY A 312 8.83 11.19 -12.29
N LEU A 313 7.75 10.98 -11.56
CA LEU A 313 6.37 11.16 -12.02
C LEU A 313 5.91 12.61 -11.82
N THR A 314 5.02 13.07 -12.68
CA THR A 314 4.35 14.36 -12.46
C THR A 314 3.40 14.27 -11.28
N CYS A 315 3.37 15.30 -10.45
CA CYS A 315 2.56 15.34 -9.25
C CYS A 315 1.94 16.72 -9.04
N CYS A 316 0.64 16.75 -8.80
CA CYS A 316 -0.08 17.95 -8.38
C CYS A 316 -0.51 17.77 -6.92
N GLU A 317 -0.16 18.72 -6.05
CA GLU A 317 -0.68 18.76 -4.68
C GLU A 317 -2.13 19.25 -4.67
N LEU A 318 -3.03 18.49 -4.04
CA LEU A 318 -4.44 18.82 -3.98
C LEU A 318 -4.68 20.02 -3.04
N SER A 319 -5.43 20.99 -3.55
CA SER A 319 -5.89 22.15 -2.81
C SER A 319 -7.14 22.73 -3.49
N ASP A 320 -7.84 23.65 -2.84
CA ASP A 320 -8.98 24.36 -3.46
C ASP A 320 -8.58 25.35 -4.58
N GLN A 321 -7.29 25.46 -4.90
CA GLN A 321 -6.74 26.39 -5.87
C GLN A 321 -6.20 25.68 -7.12
N LEU A 322 -6.82 24.56 -7.51
CA LEU A 322 -6.48 23.84 -8.73
C LEU A 322 -6.75 24.68 -9.97
N SER A 323 -5.88 24.53 -10.98
CA SER A 323 -6.05 25.10 -12.31
C SER A 323 -6.31 23.97 -13.30
N GLU A 324 -7.43 24.04 -14.00
CA GLU A 324 -7.79 23.08 -15.05
C GLU A 324 -6.69 22.93 -16.10
N GLN A 325 -6.16 24.06 -16.59
CA GLN A 325 -5.11 24.08 -17.61
C GLN A 325 -3.81 23.42 -17.11
N LEU A 326 -3.41 23.68 -15.86
CA LEU A 326 -2.21 23.09 -15.30
C LEU A 326 -2.34 21.56 -15.18
N LEU A 327 -3.52 21.08 -14.77
CA LEU A 327 -3.81 19.65 -14.70
C LEU A 327 -3.76 19.00 -16.09
N ILE A 328 -4.39 19.62 -17.09
CA ILE A 328 -4.39 19.13 -18.47
C ILE A 328 -2.96 19.08 -19.04
N ASP A 329 -2.16 20.11 -18.81
CA ASP A 329 -0.76 20.15 -19.27
C ASP A 329 0.08 19.08 -18.58
N GLN A 330 -0.11 18.89 -17.27
CA GLN A 330 0.55 17.86 -16.49
C GLN A 330 0.21 16.45 -17.01
N TRP A 331 -1.08 16.16 -17.25
CA TRP A 331 -1.52 14.86 -17.75
C TRP A 331 -1.07 14.63 -19.19
N THR A 332 -1.12 15.66 -20.03
CA THR A 332 -0.58 15.61 -21.40
C THR A 332 0.92 15.31 -21.40
N GLY A 333 1.68 15.92 -20.50
CA GLY A 333 3.11 15.68 -20.33
C GLY A 333 3.42 14.26 -19.88
N ALA A 334 2.68 13.77 -18.87
CA ALA A 334 2.84 12.41 -18.34
C ALA A 334 2.46 11.34 -19.38
N MET A 335 1.39 11.56 -20.14
CA MET A 335 0.95 10.63 -21.19
C MET A 335 1.98 10.49 -22.32
N LYS A 336 2.70 11.57 -22.66
CA LYS A 336 3.69 11.60 -23.75
C LYS A 336 5.08 11.13 -23.32
N SER A 337 5.38 11.16 -22.03
CA SER A 337 6.72 10.87 -21.50
C SER A 337 6.75 9.45 -20.97
N PRO A 338 7.46 8.50 -21.63
CA PRO A 338 7.58 7.15 -21.12
C PRO A 338 8.29 7.16 -19.77
N LEU A 339 7.87 6.26 -18.87
CA LEU A 339 8.55 6.09 -17.59
C LEU A 339 10.00 5.65 -17.79
N GLN A 340 10.89 6.16 -16.96
CA GLN A 340 12.29 5.75 -16.96
C GLN A 340 12.41 4.35 -16.36
N LYS A 341 12.32 3.32 -17.20
CA LYS A 341 12.35 1.91 -16.77
C LYS A 341 13.51 1.59 -15.83
N GLN A 342 14.71 2.10 -16.13
CA GLN A 342 15.89 1.90 -15.28
C GLN A 342 15.69 2.45 -13.86
N GLN A 343 15.05 3.61 -13.69
CA GLN A 343 14.76 4.19 -12.38
C GLN A 343 13.78 3.32 -11.60
N ILE A 344 12.73 2.82 -12.25
CA ILE A 344 11.75 1.91 -11.64
C ILE A 344 12.41 0.58 -11.25
N ASP A 345 13.26 0.02 -12.11
CA ASP A 345 14.00 -1.21 -11.84
C ASP A 345 14.95 -1.03 -10.63
N THR A 346 15.62 0.12 -10.52
CA THR A 346 16.44 0.46 -9.34
C THR A 346 15.59 0.53 -8.07
N LEU A 347 14.44 1.21 -8.10
CA LEU A 347 13.51 1.26 -6.96
C LEU A 347 13.03 -0.14 -6.55
N ALA A 348 12.72 -0.99 -7.53
CA ALA A 348 12.30 -2.37 -7.30
C ALA A 348 13.40 -3.19 -6.61
N ILE A 349 14.66 -3.03 -7.03
CA ILE A 349 15.83 -3.67 -6.41
C ILE A 349 16.03 -3.15 -4.99
N ASP A 350 15.99 -1.83 -4.78
CA ASP A 350 16.20 -1.21 -3.48
C ASP A 350 15.12 -1.60 -2.48
N ALA A 351 13.85 -1.69 -2.91
CA ALA A 351 12.73 -2.18 -2.10
C ALA A 351 12.95 -3.59 -1.50
N THR A 352 13.77 -4.43 -2.15
CA THR A 352 14.08 -5.78 -1.62
C THR A 352 14.85 -5.77 -0.30
N ILE A 353 15.43 -4.61 0.10
CA ILE A 353 16.17 -4.48 1.35
C ILE A 353 15.34 -4.87 2.58
N HIS A 354 14.03 -4.62 2.55
CA HIS A 354 13.12 -4.95 3.64
C HIS A 354 13.03 -6.46 3.87
N SER A 355 12.86 -7.22 2.80
CA SER A 355 12.79 -8.68 2.86
C SER A 355 14.17 -9.30 3.11
N LYS A 356 15.24 -8.73 2.57
CA LYS A 356 16.63 -9.14 2.91
C LYS A 356 16.91 -8.99 4.41
N ASN A 357 16.59 -7.84 4.98
CA ASN A 357 16.75 -7.59 6.42
C ASN A 357 15.91 -8.56 7.25
N LEU A 358 14.62 -8.71 6.94
CA LEU A 358 13.73 -9.61 7.66
C LEU A 358 14.22 -11.06 7.60
N ASN A 359 14.54 -11.57 6.41
CA ASN A 359 15.00 -12.95 6.23
C ASN A 359 16.33 -13.22 6.94
N GLN A 360 17.26 -12.27 6.91
CA GLN A 360 18.52 -12.38 7.64
C GLN A 360 18.27 -12.52 9.16
N GLN A 361 17.39 -11.69 9.72
CA GLN A 361 17.07 -11.75 11.14
C GLN A 361 16.31 -13.03 11.53
N LEU A 362 15.39 -13.48 10.67
CA LEU A 362 14.67 -14.75 10.87
C LEU A 362 15.61 -15.97 10.79
N GLN A 363 16.64 -15.94 9.94
CA GLN A 363 17.63 -17.01 9.87
C GLN A 363 18.45 -17.13 11.16
N THR A 364 18.84 -16.00 11.78
CA THR A 364 19.54 -16.01 13.07
C THR A 364 18.71 -16.72 14.15
N LEU A 365 17.38 -16.51 14.17
CA LEU A 365 16.48 -17.17 15.12
C LEU A 365 16.36 -18.69 14.95
N LEU A 366 16.68 -19.24 13.77
CA LEU A 366 16.65 -20.68 13.53
C LEU A 366 18.00 -21.35 13.81
N ALA A 367 19.07 -20.55 13.96
CA ALA A 367 20.41 -21.01 14.26
C ALA A 367 20.70 -21.06 15.77
N ASP A 368 19.99 -20.25 16.56
CA ASP A 368 19.94 -20.26 18.03
C ASP A 368 18.93 -21.28 18.56
#